data_AF-A0A6P8B0U0-F1
#
_entry.id   AF-A0A6P8B0U0-F1
#
_cell.length_a   1.000
_cell.length_b   1.000
_cell.length_c   1.000
_cell.angle_alpha   90.00
_cell.angle_beta   90.00
_cell.angle_gamma   90.00
#
_symmetry.space_group_name_H-M   'P 1'
#
loop_
_entity.id
_entity.type
_entity.pdbx_description
1 polymer ?
#
loop_
_entity_poly.entity_id
_entity_poly.type
_entity_poly.pdbx_seq_one_letter_code
_entity_poly.pdbx_strand_id
1 'polypeptide(L)'
;MPPKAHLQNEFVDVLEQIERNEEVDGHYQFTGTVILYRKDNNLYHAISESRFSSTSDVRADHLTNSILIPAAVYCPPFPPHFTRAAEPLPSDYFVKTWRIIFWLRWRYMKSLSNTRIRTL
;
A
#
# COMPACT_ATOMS: atom_id res chain seq x y z
N MET A 1 5.54 -12.56 -32.24
CA MET A 1 4.81 -12.50 -30.95
C MET A 1 5.82 -12.23 -29.86
N PRO A 2 5.67 -11.20 -29.01
CA PRO A 2 6.57 -11.06 -27.87
C PRO A 2 6.27 -12.17 -26.84
N PRO A 3 7.27 -12.65 -26.08
CA PRO A 3 7.05 -13.68 -25.08
C PRO A 3 6.22 -13.11 -23.92
N LYS A 4 5.16 -13.81 -23.53
CA LYS A 4 4.45 -13.55 -22.27
C LYS A 4 5.44 -13.84 -21.13
N ALA A 5 5.91 -12.81 -20.45
CA ALA A 5 6.81 -12.96 -19.32
C ALA A 5 6.12 -13.81 -18.24
N HIS A 6 6.74 -14.95 -17.91
CA HIS A 6 6.37 -15.80 -16.78
C HIS A 6 6.52 -15.02 -15.47
N LEU A 7 5.43 -14.46 -14.96
CA LEU A 7 5.29 -13.96 -13.58
C LEU A 7 4.44 -14.92 -12.75
N GLN A 8 4.61 -16.22 -12.93
CA GLN A 8 3.84 -17.23 -12.22
C GLN A 8 4.80 -17.89 -11.21
N ASN A 9 4.65 -17.57 -9.92
CA ASN A 9 5.35 -18.15 -8.75
C ASN A 9 6.50 -17.35 -8.08
N GLU A 10 6.62 -16.04 -8.24
CA GLU A 10 7.58 -15.27 -7.43
C GLU A 10 6.97 -14.82 -6.10
N PHE A 11 7.68 -15.01 -4.99
CA PHE A 11 7.36 -14.36 -3.72
C PHE A 11 7.70 -12.87 -3.81
N VAL A 12 6.92 -12.05 -3.12
CA VAL A 12 7.14 -10.59 -3.07
C VAL A 12 7.64 -10.16 -1.70
N ASP A 13 8.45 -9.10 -1.66
CA ASP A 13 8.90 -8.48 -0.42
C ASP A 13 7.76 -7.62 0.16
N VAL A 14 6.92 -8.22 1.01
CA VAL A 14 5.78 -7.54 1.64
C VAL A 14 6.26 -6.69 2.80
N LEU A 15 5.97 -5.40 2.74
CA LEU A 15 6.29 -4.42 3.78
C LEU A 15 5.14 -4.23 4.76
N GLU A 16 3.91 -4.17 4.24
CA GLU A 16 2.71 -4.04 5.06
C GLU A 16 1.53 -4.80 4.44
N GLN A 17 0.65 -5.33 5.28
CA GLN A 17 -0.65 -5.87 4.87
C GLN A 17 -1.76 -5.35 5.76
N ILE A 18 -2.95 -5.21 5.19
CA ILE A 18 -4.17 -4.88 5.93
C ILE A 18 -5.38 -5.51 5.27
N GLU A 19 -6.27 -6.08 6.07
CA GLU A 19 -7.56 -6.56 5.58
C GLU A 19 -8.45 -5.37 5.18
N ARG A 20 -9.11 -5.54 4.04
CA ARG A 20 -10.18 -4.69 3.56
C ARG A 20 -11.49 -5.35 3.93
N ASN A 21 -12.31 -4.63 4.68
CA ASN A 21 -13.67 -5.02 5.02
C ASN A 21 -14.62 -3.96 4.49
N GLU A 22 -15.76 -4.38 3.95
CA GLU A 22 -16.83 -3.51 3.49
C GLU A 22 -18.12 -3.84 4.23
N GLU A 23 -18.96 -2.83 4.44
CA GLU A 23 -20.27 -3.04 5.05
C GLU A 23 -21.24 -3.57 4.01
N VAL A 24 -21.82 -4.73 4.29
CA VAL A 24 -22.85 -5.39 3.51
C VAL A 24 -23.96 -5.77 4.48
N ASP A 25 -25.15 -5.18 4.28
CA ASP A 25 -26.34 -5.40 5.10
C ASP A 25 -26.10 -5.19 6.62
N GLY A 26 -25.35 -4.15 6.98
CA GLY A 26 -25.05 -3.80 8.38
C GLY A 26 -23.95 -4.66 9.03
N HIS A 27 -23.31 -5.55 8.26
CA HIS A 27 -22.19 -6.38 8.72
C HIS A 27 -20.92 -6.07 7.93
N TYR A 28 -19.78 -5.98 8.61
CA TYR A 28 -18.48 -5.86 7.94
C TYR A 28 -18.02 -7.22 7.43
N GLN A 29 -17.90 -7.34 6.11
CA GLN A 29 -17.46 -8.53 5.42
C GLN A 29 -16.08 -8.31 4.80
N PHE A 30 -15.24 -9.33 4.85
CA PHE A 30 -13.93 -9.31 4.20
C PHE A 30 -14.09 -9.30 2.68
N THR A 31 -13.37 -8.39 2.02
CA THR A 31 -13.40 -8.21 0.57
C THR A 31 -12.02 -8.32 -0.07
N GLY A 32 -10.98 -8.57 0.74
CA GLY A 32 -9.62 -8.75 0.27
C GLY A 32 -8.58 -8.21 1.24
N THR A 33 -7.32 -8.36 0.87
CA THR A 33 -6.17 -7.84 1.61
C THR A 33 -5.44 -6.85 0.73
N VAL A 34 -5.21 -5.64 1.25
CA VAL A 34 -4.31 -4.67 0.60
C VAL A 34 -2.89 -5.03 1.01
N ILE A 35 -2.03 -5.19 0.01
CA ILE A 35 -0.62 -5.55 0.18
C ILE A 35 0.24 -4.39 -0.30
N LEU A 36 1.13 -3.90 0.55
CA LEU A 36 2.22 -3.00 0.19
C LEU A 36 3.48 -3.85 0.05
N TYR A 37 4.10 -3.84 -1.13
CA TYR A 37 5.28 -4.66 -1.39
C TYR A 37 6.33 -3.90 -2.19
N ARG A 38 7.57 -4.37 -2.11
CA ARG A 38 8.70 -3.85 -2.87
C ARG A 38 9.06 -4.84 -3.99
N LYS A 39 9.36 -4.30 -5.17
CA LYS A 39 9.94 -5.03 -6.29
C LYS A 39 10.86 -4.09 -7.06
N ASP A 40 12.08 -4.55 -7.37
CA ASP A 40 13.06 -3.77 -8.15
C ASP A 40 13.28 -2.34 -7.61
N ASN A 41 13.44 -2.20 -6.28
CA ASN A 41 13.53 -0.92 -5.54
C ASN A 41 12.31 0.01 -5.65
N ASN A 42 11.25 -0.42 -6.30
CA ASN A 42 10.00 0.32 -6.42
C ASN A 42 8.98 -0.17 -5.41
N LEU A 43 8.15 0.76 -4.92
CA LEU A 43 7.09 0.49 -3.97
C LEU A 43 5.76 0.35 -4.70
N TYR A 44 5.06 -0.75 -4.48
CA TYR A 44 3.76 -1.02 -5.10
C TYR A 44 2.72 -1.28 -4.01
N HIS A 45 1.46 -1.01 -4.34
CA HIS A 45 0.36 -1.65 -3.63
C HIS A 45 -0.48 -2.46 -4.59
N ALA A 46 -1.08 -3.51 -4.07
CA ALA A 46 -1.97 -4.40 -4.79
C ALA A 46 -3.09 -4.90 -3.88
N ILE A 47 -4.06 -5.58 -4.47
CA ILE A 47 -5.16 -6.24 -3.78
C ILE A 47 -5.04 -7.75 -4.01
N SER A 48 -5.19 -8.52 -2.93
CA SER A 48 -5.39 -9.96 -2.99
C SER A 48 -6.79 -10.29 -2.49
N GLU A 49 -7.43 -11.30 -3.08
CA GLU A 49 -8.71 -11.84 -2.58
C GLU A 49 -8.52 -12.79 -1.39
N SER A 50 -7.28 -13.13 -1.05
CA SER A 50 -6.95 -14.09 0.00
C SER A 50 -6.59 -13.41 1.32
N ARG A 51 -6.84 -14.13 2.43
CA ARG A 51 -6.26 -13.84 3.74
C ARG A 51 -4.92 -14.56 3.86
N PHE A 52 -3.92 -13.88 4.40
CA PHE A 52 -2.61 -14.46 4.62
C PHE A 52 -2.29 -14.47 6.10
N SER A 53 -1.92 -15.64 6.62
CA SER A 53 -1.39 -15.82 7.98
C SER A 53 -0.01 -15.18 8.13
N SER A 54 0.81 -15.25 7.09
CA SER A 54 2.16 -14.70 7.06
C SER A 54 2.39 -13.91 5.78
N THR A 55 3.20 -12.86 5.89
CA THR A 55 3.65 -12.08 4.73
C THR A 55 4.51 -12.89 3.76
N SER A 56 5.16 -13.97 4.25
CA SER A 56 5.93 -14.91 3.44
C SER A 56 5.07 -15.74 2.47
N ASP A 57 3.77 -15.83 2.71
CA ASP A 57 2.85 -16.67 1.90
C ASP A 57 2.34 -15.91 0.67
N VAL A 58 2.67 -14.62 0.56
CA VAL A 58 2.21 -13.74 -0.50
C VAL A 58 3.08 -13.92 -1.75
N ARG A 59 2.41 -14.31 -2.82
CA ARG A 59 3.01 -14.54 -4.13
C ARG A 59 2.48 -13.52 -5.13
N ALA A 60 3.29 -13.18 -6.13
CA ALA A 60 2.94 -12.18 -7.13
C ALA A 60 1.67 -12.53 -7.91
N ASP A 61 1.37 -13.82 -8.12
CA ASP A 61 0.15 -14.31 -8.78
C ASP A 61 -1.11 -14.14 -7.93
N HIS A 62 -0.98 -13.98 -6.62
CA HIS A 62 -2.10 -13.65 -5.74
C HIS A 62 -2.48 -12.15 -5.80
N LEU A 63 -1.67 -11.32 -6.44
CA LEU A 63 -1.82 -9.86 -6.45
C LEU A 63 -2.52 -9.40 -7.73
N THR A 64 -3.56 -8.61 -7.55
CA THR A 64 -4.31 -7.92 -8.61
C THR A 64 -4.21 -6.41 -8.43
N ASN A 65 -4.42 -5.66 -9.52
CA ASN A 65 -4.41 -4.20 -9.50
C ASN A 65 -3.11 -3.62 -8.90
N SER A 66 -1.97 -4.21 -9.21
CA SER A 66 -0.67 -3.71 -8.77
C SER A 66 -0.40 -2.34 -9.36
N ILE A 67 -0.27 -1.33 -8.50
CA ILE A 67 -0.06 0.06 -8.89
C ILE A 67 1.21 0.57 -8.19
N LEU A 68 2.11 1.13 -9.00
CA LEU A 68 3.33 1.78 -8.55
C LEU A 68 2.98 3.02 -7.70
N ILE A 69 3.65 3.15 -6.56
CA ILE A 69 3.56 4.31 -5.69
C ILE A 69 4.75 5.22 -5.99
N PRO A 70 4.53 6.43 -6.54
CA PRO A 70 5.62 7.35 -6.80
C PRO A 70 6.37 7.73 -5.51
N ALA A 71 7.69 7.85 -5.57
CA ALA A 71 8.52 8.21 -4.41
C ALA A 71 8.05 9.49 -3.71
N ALA A 72 7.62 10.50 -4.47
CA ALA A 72 7.12 11.77 -3.94
C ALA A 72 5.91 11.64 -3.00
N VAL A 73 5.21 10.50 -3.02
CA VAL A 73 4.06 10.22 -2.14
C VAL A 73 4.50 9.88 -0.71
N TYR A 74 5.50 9.02 -0.55
CA TYR A 74 5.95 8.52 0.76
C TYR A 74 7.27 9.16 1.21
N CYS A 75 7.98 9.81 0.29
CA CYS A 75 9.17 10.60 0.53
C CYS A 75 9.00 11.94 -0.22
N PRO A 76 8.12 12.84 0.30
CA PRO A 76 7.90 14.11 -0.34
C PRO A 76 9.19 14.95 -0.31
N PRO A 77 9.42 15.79 -1.35
CA PRO A 77 10.54 16.71 -1.34
C PRO A 77 10.45 17.61 -0.10
N PHE A 78 11.53 17.65 0.69
CA PHE A 78 11.61 18.51 1.87
C PHE A 78 11.78 19.97 1.41
N PRO A 79 10.94 20.91 1.90
CA PRO A 79 11.14 22.31 1.59
C PRO A 79 12.50 22.80 2.10
N PRO A 80 13.22 23.65 1.34
CA PRO A 80 14.62 23.99 1.62
C PRO A 80 14.83 24.80 2.90
N HIS A 81 13.75 25.36 3.46
CA HIS A 81 13.78 26.14 4.71
C HIS A 81 13.65 25.28 5.96
N PHE A 82 13.32 23.99 5.83
CA PHE A 82 13.39 23.07 6.95
C PHE A 82 14.79 22.48 7.04
N THR A 83 15.39 22.57 8.22
CA THR A 83 16.68 21.95 8.52
C THR A 83 16.45 20.65 9.29
N ARG A 84 17.42 19.72 9.19
CA ARG A 84 17.46 18.53 10.05
C ARG A 84 17.45 18.96 11.53
N ALA A 85 16.76 18.19 12.37
CA ALA A 85 16.86 18.36 13.83
C ALA A 85 18.32 18.20 14.29
N ALA A 86 18.70 18.91 15.35
CA ALA A 86 20.04 18.79 15.94
C ALA A 86 20.29 17.37 16.46
N GLU A 87 21.51 16.87 16.27
CA GLU A 87 21.97 15.61 16.83
C GLU A 87 22.78 15.89 18.12
N PRO A 88 22.64 15.05 19.17
CA PRO A 88 21.77 13.88 19.25
C PRO A 88 20.30 14.29 19.46
N LEU A 89 19.38 13.44 19.00
CA LEU A 89 17.97 13.55 19.37
C LEU A 89 17.83 13.52 20.90
N PRO A 90 16.82 14.21 21.49
CA PRO A 90 16.57 14.18 22.94
C PRO A 90 16.52 12.76 23.49
N SER A 91 16.80 12.54 24.77
CA SER A 91 16.70 11.19 25.37
C SER A 91 15.29 10.63 25.36
N ASP A 92 14.28 11.50 25.43
CA ASP A 92 12.87 11.16 25.67
C ASP A 92 11.99 11.54 24.47
N TYR A 93 12.26 10.95 23.31
CA TYR A 93 11.44 11.12 22.11
C TYR A 93 10.85 9.79 21.65
N PHE A 94 9.64 9.87 21.10
CA PHE A 94 8.97 8.74 20.46
C PHE A 94 8.69 9.11 19.02
N VAL A 95 9.31 8.40 18.08
CA VAL A 95 8.96 8.52 16.66
C VAL A 95 7.81 7.58 16.37
N LYS A 96 6.63 8.14 16.12
CA LYS A 96 5.53 7.35 15.58
C LYS A 96 5.87 6.96 14.14
N THR A 97 6.10 5.67 13.92
CA THR A 97 6.28 5.15 12.56
C THR A 97 4.93 5.17 11.86
N TRP A 98 4.84 5.94 10.77
CA TRP A 98 3.64 6.01 9.96
C TRP A 98 3.54 4.78 9.07
N ARG A 99 2.42 4.06 9.17
CA ARG A 99 2.09 2.96 8.26
C ARG A 99 1.57 3.51 6.94
N ILE A 100 2.32 3.32 5.87
CA ILE A 100 2.06 3.88 4.54
C ILE A 100 0.71 3.40 4.02
N ILE A 101 0.32 2.17 4.36
CA ILE A 101 -0.92 1.54 3.88
C ILE A 101 -2.18 2.31 4.28
N PHE A 102 -2.19 2.98 5.43
CA PHE A 102 -3.33 3.81 5.86
C PHE A 102 -3.45 5.09 5.04
N TRP A 103 -2.32 5.71 4.69
CA TRP A 103 -2.31 6.91 3.86
C TRP A 103 -2.80 6.62 2.44
N LEU A 104 -2.34 5.50 1.86
CA LEU A 104 -2.80 5.05 0.53
C LEU A 104 -4.31 4.80 0.52
N ARG A 105 -4.83 4.11 1.55
CA ARG A 105 -6.27 3.85 1.68
C ARG A 105 -7.10 5.13 1.66
N TRP A 106 -6.67 6.18 2.35
CA TRP A 106 -7.36 7.46 2.31
C TRP A 106 -7.38 8.09 0.92
N ARG A 107 -6.27 8.02 0.19
CA ARG A 107 -6.17 8.51 -1.20
C ARG A 107 -7.08 7.73 -2.15
N TYR A 108 -7.21 6.41 -1.96
CA TYR A 108 -8.13 5.56 -2.71
C TYR A 108 -9.60 5.89 -2.48
N MET A 109 -10.00 6.14 -1.22
CA MET A 109 -11.38 6.51 -0.92
C MET A 109 -11.82 7.80 -1.61
N LYS A 110 -10.91 8.77 -1.82
CA LYS A 110 -11.21 9.98 -2.61
C LYS A 110 -11.36 9.74 -4.11
N SER A 111 -10.66 8.74 -4.66
CA SER A 111 -10.82 8.36 -6.07
C SER A 111 -12.20 7.72 -6.33
N LEU A 112 -12.68 6.90 -5.40
CA LEU A 112 -13.98 6.24 -5.52
C LEU A 112 -15.15 7.22 -5.30
N SER A 113 -15.02 8.22 -4.42
CA SER A 113 -16.05 9.25 -4.24
C SER A 113 -16.25 10.14 -5.48
N ASN A 114 -15.21 10.35 -6.29
CA ASN A 114 -15.33 11.11 -7.54
C ASN A 114 -15.95 10.30 -8.69
N THR A 115 -16.04 8.97 -8.56
CA THR A 115 -16.60 8.10 -9.62
C THR A 115 -18.12 7.95 -9.50
N ARG A 116 -18.72 8.25 -8.33
CA ARG A 116 -20.18 8.17 -8.13
C ARG A 116 -20.96 9.45 -8.50
N ILE A 117 -20.29 10.57 -8.81
CA ILE A 117 -20.96 11.86 -9.08
C ILE A 117 -21.17 12.11 -10.59
N ARG A 118 -20.73 11.21 -11.49
CA ARG A 118 -20.85 11.40 -12.96
C ARG A 118 -21.85 10.48 -13.67
N THR A 119 -22.86 9.99 -12.95
CA THR A 119 -24.01 9.32 -13.59
C THR A 119 -25.29 9.78 -12.92
N LEU A 120 -25.71 11.00 -13.25
CA LEU A 120 -27.10 11.45 -13.32
C LEU A 120 -27.18 12.54 -14.39
#